data_AF-A2DVF0-F1
#
_entry.id   AF-A2DVF0-F1
#
_cell.length_a   1.000
_cell.length_b   1.000
_cell.length_c   1.000
_cell.angle_alpha   90.00
_cell.angle_beta   90.00
_cell.angle_gamma   90.00
#
_symmetry.space_group_name_H-M   'P 1'
#
loop_
_entity.id
_entity.type
_entity.pdbx_description
1 polymer ?
#
loop_
_entity_poly.entity_id
_entity_poly.type
_entity_poly.pdbx_seq_one_letter_code
_entity_poly.pdbx_strand_id
1 'polypeptide(L)'
;MLFNETVFQLVFYHDVRTVEEYFTKTNVRYFIGQYRYSILSDLENEKYYKTNDKYEFLLHYPELNESSYNWWRQSLSPTIQNENSSKQGTDDHYVLGYENISVQRTSNNWGGLSLTANKYGSYINGDINTIGWHYAIGCYGHESGIPGPFGGKPNYLKFVALYDKINNLNMIKCITIKFNRNSFLNSNLLLYVIIIV
;
A
#
# COMPACT_ATOMS: atom_id res chain seq x y z
N MET A 1 11.51 5.08 4.82
CA MET A 1 12.33 4.08 4.10
C MET A 1 13.07 4.80 2.98
N LEU A 2 14.38 4.57 2.85
CA LEU A 2 15.14 5.01 1.68
C LEU A 2 15.17 3.85 0.68
N PHE A 3 14.74 4.08 -0.56
CA PHE A 3 14.70 3.06 -1.62
C PHE A 3 15.04 3.73 -2.95
N ASN A 4 16.09 3.25 -3.63
CA ASN A 4 16.61 3.85 -4.87
C ASN A 4 16.70 5.39 -4.78
N GLU A 5 17.40 5.88 -3.77
CA GLU A 5 17.63 7.32 -3.50
C GLU A 5 16.36 8.14 -3.22
N THR A 6 15.19 7.50 -3.13
CA THR A 6 13.91 8.13 -2.83
C THR A 6 13.48 7.84 -1.41
N VAL A 7 12.99 8.86 -0.71
CA VAL A 7 12.49 8.73 0.66
C VAL A 7 10.98 8.50 0.65
N PHE A 8 10.57 7.42 1.30
CA PHE A 8 9.20 6.97 1.41
C PHE A 8 8.72 6.95 2.87
N GLN A 9 7.53 7.46 3.13
CA GLN A 9 6.83 7.36 4.42
C GLN A 9 5.91 6.14 4.40
N LEU A 10 5.91 5.36 5.48
CA LEU A 10 4.90 4.30 5.67
C LEU A 10 3.53 4.95 5.85
N VAL A 11 2.58 4.64 4.98
CA VAL A 11 1.21 5.17 5.05
C VAL A 11 0.19 4.11 5.43
N PHE A 12 0.52 2.84 5.20
CA PHE A 12 -0.30 1.71 5.61
C PHE A 12 0.55 0.46 5.82
N TYR A 13 0.19 -0.33 6.84
CA TYR A 13 0.78 -1.61 7.16
C TYR A 13 -0.28 -2.54 7.75
N HIS A 14 -0.24 -3.80 7.31
CA HIS A 14 -1.15 -4.84 7.76
C HIS A 14 -0.38 -6.16 7.86
N ASP A 15 -0.45 -6.76 9.03
CA ASP A 15 0.09 -8.06 9.37
C ASP A 15 -1.05 -8.86 9.99
N VAL A 16 -1.31 -10.07 9.46
CA VAL A 16 -2.43 -10.97 9.81
C VAL A 16 -1.96 -12.35 10.35
N ARG A 17 -0.76 -12.41 10.93
CA ARG A 17 -0.19 -13.57 11.64
C ARG A 17 -0.77 -13.86 13.03
N THR A 18 -1.48 -12.93 13.68
CA THR A 18 -2.08 -13.06 15.02
C THR A 18 -3.59 -12.77 15.03
N VAL A 19 -4.26 -13.08 16.14
CA VAL A 19 -5.73 -13.29 16.23
C VAL A 19 -6.61 -12.01 16.17
N GLU A 20 -6.05 -10.80 16.21
CA GLU A 20 -6.83 -9.53 16.21
C GLU A 20 -6.54 -8.60 15.01
N GLU A 21 -6.19 -9.16 13.86
CA GLU A 21 -5.34 -8.40 12.94
C GLU A 21 -5.99 -7.75 11.72
N TYR A 22 -7.27 -8.01 11.44
CA TYR A 22 -7.94 -7.37 10.30
C TYR A 22 -8.43 -5.95 10.61
N PHE A 23 -8.50 -5.11 9.58
CA PHE A 23 -9.14 -3.82 9.70
C PHE A 23 -10.66 -3.95 9.75
N THR A 24 -11.31 -2.87 10.18
CA THR A 24 -12.75 -2.66 10.08
C THR A 24 -12.99 -1.46 9.16
N LYS A 25 -14.21 -1.34 8.63
CA LYS A 25 -14.59 -0.18 7.80
C LYS A 25 -14.42 1.17 8.51
N THR A 26 -14.43 1.18 9.85
CA THR A 26 -14.31 2.40 10.65
C THR A 26 -12.87 2.78 10.93
N ASN A 27 -11.94 1.82 11.04
CA ASN A 27 -10.54 2.10 11.39
C ASN A 27 -9.55 1.99 10.22
N VAL A 28 -9.96 1.49 9.06
CA VAL A 28 -9.03 1.28 7.93
C VAL A 28 -8.37 2.55 7.41
N ARG A 29 -9.02 3.71 7.58
CA ARG A 29 -8.48 5.03 7.15
C ARG A 29 -7.52 5.66 8.15
N TYR A 30 -7.64 5.30 9.43
CA TYR A 30 -6.76 5.77 10.50
C TYR A 30 -6.74 4.76 11.64
N PHE A 31 -5.57 4.20 11.92
CA PHE A 31 -5.35 3.30 13.04
C PHE A 31 -3.86 3.23 13.36
N ILE A 32 -3.52 3.24 14.65
CA ILE A 32 -2.13 3.14 15.11
C ILE A 32 -2.03 1.93 16.04
N GLY A 33 -1.35 0.88 15.58
CA GLY A 33 -1.13 -0.33 16.34
C GLY A 33 0.09 -1.11 15.85
N GLN A 34 0.42 -2.17 16.57
CA GLN A 34 1.63 -2.96 16.30
C GLN A 34 1.57 -3.73 14.98
N TYR A 35 0.40 -4.29 14.64
CA TYR A 35 0.19 -5.17 13.48
C TYR A 35 -0.69 -4.53 12.39
N ARG A 36 -1.30 -3.40 12.73
CA ARG A 36 -2.13 -2.59 11.85
C ARG A 36 -1.69 -1.15 12.02
N TYR A 37 -1.36 -0.50 10.93
CA TYR A 37 -1.08 0.92 10.90
C TYR A 37 -1.71 1.50 9.65
N SER A 38 -2.41 2.61 9.78
CA SER A 38 -2.99 3.33 8.67
C SER A 38 -3.03 4.80 8.99
N ILE A 39 -2.51 5.59 8.06
CA ILE A 39 -2.74 7.03 7.95
C ILE A 39 -3.28 7.35 6.56
N LEU A 40 -4.04 6.43 5.96
CA LEU A 40 -4.58 6.60 4.60
C LEU A 40 -5.45 7.87 4.46
N SER A 41 -6.15 8.26 5.53
CA SER A 41 -6.87 9.54 5.60
C SER A 41 -5.98 10.77 5.39
N ASP A 42 -4.67 10.69 5.68
CA ASP A 42 -3.75 11.78 5.42
C ASP A 42 -3.50 12.01 3.92
N LEU A 43 -3.62 10.95 3.10
CA LEU A 43 -3.47 11.06 1.64
C LEU A 43 -4.54 11.98 1.03
N GLU A 44 -5.66 12.21 1.71
CA GLU A 44 -6.70 13.15 1.28
C GLU A 44 -6.24 14.61 1.43
N ASN A 45 -5.20 14.87 2.24
CA ASN A 45 -4.55 16.18 2.35
C ASN A 45 -3.48 16.32 1.25
N GLU A 46 -3.93 16.33 -0.01
CA GLU A 46 -3.13 16.07 -1.22
C GLU A 46 -1.85 16.91 -1.37
N LYS A 47 -1.84 18.14 -0.87
CA LYS A 47 -0.76 19.12 -1.09
C LYS A 47 0.61 18.64 -0.63
N TYR A 48 0.67 17.76 0.36
CA TYR A 48 1.93 17.31 0.93
C TYR A 48 2.45 16.03 0.25
N TYR A 49 1.56 15.15 -0.19
CA TYR A 49 1.90 13.81 -0.69
C TYR A 49 2.07 13.75 -2.22
N LYS A 50 1.73 14.83 -2.94
CA LYS A 50 1.94 14.91 -4.39
C LYS A 50 3.31 15.48 -4.76
N THR A 51 3.91 14.89 -5.79
CA THR A 51 5.04 15.44 -6.55
C THR A 51 4.60 15.62 -7.99
N ASN A 52 4.71 16.83 -8.54
CA ASN A 52 4.23 17.15 -9.89
C ASN A 52 2.78 16.66 -10.11
N ASP A 53 1.89 17.01 -9.17
CA ASP A 53 0.46 16.68 -9.15
C ASP A 53 0.10 15.17 -9.08
N LYS A 54 1.07 14.29 -8.82
CA LYS A 54 0.85 12.85 -8.66
C LYS A 54 1.36 12.32 -7.33
N TYR A 55 0.66 11.33 -6.78
CA TYR A 55 1.18 10.48 -5.73
C TYR A 55 2.21 9.52 -6.31
N GLU A 56 3.21 9.14 -5.53
CA GLU A 56 4.23 8.18 -5.93
C GLU A 56 4.36 7.12 -4.84
N PHE A 57 3.82 5.94 -5.13
CA PHE A 57 3.64 4.87 -4.15
C PHE A 57 4.63 3.74 -4.35
N LEU A 58 4.96 3.07 -3.25
CA LEU A 58 5.61 1.78 -3.24
C LEU A 58 4.77 0.79 -2.42
N LEU A 59 4.29 -0.26 -3.08
CA LEU A 59 3.59 -1.39 -2.46
C LEU A 59 4.58 -2.55 -2.31
N HIS A 60 4.71 -3.11 -1.11
CA HIS A 60 5.70 -4.12 -0.81
C HIS A 60 5.14 -5.34 -0.06
N TYR A 61 5.63 -6.51 -0.44
CA TYR A 61 5.32 -7.83 0.13
C TYR A 61 6.60 -8.53 0.62
N PRO A 62 7.11 -8.22 1.82
CA PRO A 62 8.35 -8.77 2.35
C PRO A 62 8.39 -10.29 2.47
N GLU A 63 7.24 -10.94 2.63
CA GLU A 63 7.19 -12.40 2.79
C GLU A 63 7.49 -13.17 1.49
N LEU A 64 7.41 -12.50 0.34
CA LEU A 64 7.67 -13.13 -0.95
C LEU A 64 9.17 -13.10 -1.29
N ASN A 65 9.77 -11.90 -1.33
CA ASN A 65 11.20 -11.62 -1.42
C ASN A 65 11.43 -10.10 -1.53
N GLU A 66 12.68 -9.65 -1.45
CA GLU A 66 13.08 -8.23 -1.53
C GLU A 66 12.67 -7.54 -2.85
N SER A 67 12.53 -8.29 -3.94
CA SER A 67 12.06 -7.79 -5.24
C SER A 67 10.54 -7.83 -5.40
N SER A 68 9.79 -8.10 -4.33
CA SER A 68 8.32 -8.22 -4.37
C SER A 68 7.65 -6.90 -4.06
N TYR A 69 7.78 -5.95 -4.98
CA TYR A 69 7.18 -4.63 -4.86
C TYR A 69 6.59 -4.14 -6.19
N ASN A 70 5.71 -3.15 -6.11
CA ASN A 70 5.31 -2.31 -7.24
C ASN A 70 5.56 -0.84 -6.88
N TRP A 71 6.26 -0.12 -7.76
CA TRP A 71 6.49 1.32 -7.67
C TRP A 71 5.84 2.02 -8.86
N TRP A 72 4.90 2.91 -8.59
CA TRP A 72 4.13 3.61 -9.62
C TRP A 72 3.70 5.00 -9.16
N ARG A 73 3.12 5.77 -10.07
CA ARG A 73 2.41 7.02 -9.77
C ARG A 73 0.95 6.97 -10.17
N GLN A 74 0.12 7.76 -9.51
CA GLN A 74 -1.28 7.99 -9.86
C GLN A 74 -1.74 9.39 -9.45
N SER A 75 -2.77 9.91 -10.12
CA SER A 75 -3.19 11.31 -9.97
C SER A 75 -4.11 11.54 -8.77
N LEU A 76 -4.90 10.53 -8.40
CA LEU A 76 -5.86 10.59 -7.30
C LEU A 76 -5.45 9.66 -6.16
N SER A 77 -5.80 10.04 -4.93
CA SER A 77 -5.59 9.18 -3.78
C SER A 77 -6.37 7.86 -3.97
N PRO A 78 -5.79 6.71 -3.61
CA PRO A 78 -6.50 5.44 -3.66
C PRO A 78 -7.68 5.40 -2.67
N THR A 79 -7.81 6.36 -1.75
CA THR A 79 -8.93 6.47 -0.80
C THR A 79 -10.15 7.19 -1.36
N ILE A 80 -10.06 7.83 -2.53
CA ILE A 80 -11.15 8.58 -3.17
C ILE A 80 -11.46 8.10 -4.58
N GLN A 81 -10.46 7.55 -5.29
CA GLN A 81 -10.67 7.05 -6.64
C GLN A 81 -11.42 5.72 -6.58
N ASN A 82 -12.48 5.56 -7.38
CA ASN A 82 -13.12 4.27 -7.59
C ASN A 82 -12.56 3.60 -8.86
N GLU A 83 -12.65 2.28 -8.96
CA GLU A 83 -12.16 1.51 -10.11
C GLU A 83 -12.67 2.05 -11.47
N ASN A 84 -13.95 2.41 -11.54
CA ASN A 84 -14.57 2.91 -12.78
C ASN A 84 -14.20 4.38 -13.12
N SER A 85 -13.50 5.11 -12.24
CA SER A 85 -13.24 6.55 -12.42
C SER A 85 -12.38 6.88 -13.64
N SER A 86 -11.57 5.93 -14.12
CA SER A 86 -10.68 6.11 -15.27
C SER A 86 -11.08 5.27 -16.50
N LYS A 87 -12.11 4.42 -16.39
CA LYS A 87 -12.42 3.37 -17.37
C LYS A 87 -12.74 3.93 -18.76
N GLN A 88 -11.84 3.71 -19.72
CA GLN A 88 -12.02 4.08 -21.14
C GLN A 88 -12.53 2.93 -22.03
N GLY A 89 -12.55 1.69 -21.52
CA GLY A 89 -12.92 0.51 -22.28
C GLY A 89 -13.06 -0.74 -21.42
N THR A 90 -13.32 -1.89 -22.03
CA THR A 90 -13.47 -3.17 -21.31
C THR A 90 -12.16 -3.69 -20.73
N ASP A 91 -11.04 -3.34 -21.36
CA ASP A 91 -9.71 -3.88 -21.03
C ASP A 91 -8.87 -2.88 -20.20
N ASP A 92 -9.44 -1.73 -19.88
CA ASP A 92 -8.79 -0.71 -19.06
C ASP A 92 -8.79 -1.13 -17.60
N HIS A 93 -7.59 -1.32 -17.06
CA HIS A 93 -7.32 -1.73 -15.69
C HIS A 93 -6.37 -0.75 -14.99
N TYR A 94 -6.30 0.50 -15.45
CA TYR A 94 -5.38 1.50 -14.90
C TYR A 94 -6.13 2.58 -14.12
N VAL A 95 -5.52 3.01 -13.03
CA VAL A 95 -5.95 4.20 -12.28
C VAL A 95 -5.66 5.50 -13.05
N LEU A 96 -6.31 6.60 -12.67
CA LEU A 96 -6.18 7.86 -13.39
C LEU A 96 -4.73 8.37 -13.36
N GLY A 97 -4.15 8.53 -14.55
CA GLY A 97 -2.77 9.01 -14.74
C GLY A 97 -1.72 8.06 -14.18
N TYR A 98 -1.99 6.75 -14.22
CA TYR A 98 -1.02 5.71 -13.91
C TYR A 98 0.30 5.91 -14.66
N GLU A 99 1.43 5.83 -13.95
CA GLU A 99 2.77 5.75 -14.53
C GLU A 99 3.56 4.64 -13.87
N ASN A 100 4.15 3.76 -14.67
CA ASN A 100 5.06 2.72 -14.19
C ASN A 100 6.45 3.32 -13.93
N ILE A 101 6.96 3.19 -12.69
CA ILE A 101 8.35 3.50 -12.36
C ILE A 101 9.18 2.20 -12.31
N SER A 102 8.76 1.25 -11.49
CA SER A 102 9.36 -0.09 -11.40
C SER A 102 8.34 -1.06 -10.80
N VAL A 103 7.63 -1.78 -11.67
CA VAL A 103 6.58 -2.74 -11.28
C VAL A 103 7.07 -4.16 -11.48
N GLN A 104 7.14 -4.94 -10.40
CA GLN A 104 7.63 -6.33 -10.43
C GLN A 104 6.50 -7.36 -10.46
N ARG A 105 5.26 -6.93 -10.19
CA ARG A 105 4.07 -7.78 -10.11
C ARG A 105 2.98 -7.22 -11.02
N THR A 106 2.69 -7.92 -12.12
CA THR A 106 1.73 -7.50 -13.15
C THR A 106 0.55 -8.44 -13.33
N SER A 107 0.55 -9.60 -12.65
CA SER A 107 -0.57 -10.54 -12.66
C SER A 107 -1.83 -9.91 -12.08
N ASN A 108 -3.02 -10.42 -12.44
CA ASN A 108 -4.32 -9.98 -11.92
C ASN A 108 -4.59 -8.47 -12.13
N ASN A 109 -4.41 -8.01 -13.37
CA ASN A 109 -4.78 -6.66 -13.85
C ASN A 109 -4.23 -5.52 -12.99
N TRP A 110 -2.99 -5.64 -12.53
CA TRP A 110 -2.32 -4.56 -11.82
C TRP A 110 -2.32 -3.28 -12.65
N GLY A 111 -2.87 -2.20 -12.11
CA GLY A 111 -2.76 -0.87 -12.72
C GLY A 111 -2.87 0.27 -11.72
N GLY A 112 -2.32 0.09 -10.52
CA GLY A 112 -2.38 1.05 -9.42
C GLY A 112 -3.43 0.68 -8.37
N LEU A 113 -3.70 1.57 -7.41
CA LEU A 113 -4.63 1.29 -6.31
C LEU A 113 -5.86 2.19 -6.36
N SER A 114 -7.03 1.63 -6.08
CA SER A 114 -8.29 2.37 -5.96
C SER A 114 -9.21 1.76 -4.89
N LEU A 115 -10.22 2.53 -4.47
CA LEU A 115 -11.30 2.02 -3.64
C LEU A 115 -11.91 0.79 -4.30
N THR A 116 -11.99 -0.29 -3.53
CA THR A 116 -12.56 -1.52 -4.05
C THR A 116 -14.02 -1.33 -4.44
N ALA A 117 -14.41 -1.81 -5.61
CA ALA A 117 -15.82 -1.95 -5.96
C ALA A 117 -16.51 -2.99 -5.05
N ASN A 118 -15.76 -3.99 -4.59
CA ASN A 118 -16.24 -5.05 -3.72
C ASN A 118 -16.05 -4.71 -2.23
N LYS A 119 -17.05 -4.05 -1.64
CA LYS A 119 -17.03 -3.51 -0.27
C LYS A 119 -16.96 -4.55 0.87
N TYR A 120 -16.78 -5.84 0.55
CA TYR A 120 -16.76 -6.92 1.54
C TYR A 120 -15.36 -7.44 1.87
N GLY A 121 -14.41 -7.42 0.91
CA GLY A 121 -13.09 -8.04 1.08
C GLY A 121 -12.03 -7.13 1.70
N SER A 122 -11.87 -5.94 1.12
CA SER A 122 -10.82 -4.97 1.47
C SER A 122 -11.32 -3.53 1.37
N TYR A 123 -10.46 -2.57 1.67
CA TYR A 123 -10.77 -1.15 1.48
C TYR A 123 -10.33 -0.66 0.11
N ILE A 124 -9.13 -1.06 -0.31
CA ILE A 124 -8.47 -0.67 -1.55
C ILE A 124 -7.94 -1.95 -2.20
N ASN A 125 -7.92 -1.99 -3.53
CA ASN A 125 -7.32 -3.07 -4.29
C ASN A 125 -6.66 -2.53 -5.58
N GLY A 126 -5.87 -3.37 -6.24
CA GLY A 126 -5.22 -3.04 -7.52
C GLY A 126 -5.58 -3.93 -8.70
N ASP A 127 -6.59 -4.77 -8.56
CA ASP A 127 -7.22 -5.55 -9.65
C ASP A 127 -8.38 -4.73 -10.23
N ILE A 128 -8.01 -3.71 -10.98
CA ILE A 128 -8.93 -2.63 -11.37
C ILE A 128 -9.95 -3.13 -12.40
N ASN A 129 -11.20 -2.71 -12.23
CA ASN A 129 -12.31 -2.98 -13.16
C ASN A 129 -12.65 -4.47 -13.31
N THR A 130 -12.32 -5.30 -12.32
CA THR A 130 -12.71 -6.71 -12.27
C THR A 130 -13.45 -7.06 -10.98
N ILE A 131 -13.95 -8.30 -10.89
CA ILE A 131 -14.58 -8.80 -9.67
C ILE A 131 -13.57 -9.20 -8.58
N GLY A 132 -12.29 -9.27 -8.95
CA GLY A 132 -11.20 -9.61 -8.04
C GLY A 132 -10.85 -8.44 -7.11
N TRP A 133 -10.02 -8.73 -6.11
CA TRP A 133 -9.54 -7.72 -5.17
C TRP A 133 -8.05 -7.92 -4.85
N HIS A 134 -7.27 -8.35 -5.84
CA HIS A 134 -5.83 -8.57 -5.67
C HIS A 134 -5.11 -7.26 -5.32
N TYR A 135 -3.90 -7.40 -4.77
CA TYR A 135 -3.15 -6.27 -4.21
C TYR A 135 -3.93 -5.56 -3.10
N ALA A 136 -4.59 -6.36 -2.25
CA ALA A 136 -5.52 -5.87 -1.25
C ALA A 136 -4.83 -5.04 -0.17
N ILE A 137 -5.44 -3.91 0.15
CA ILE A 137 -5.07 -3.01 1.24
C ILE A 137 -6.27 -2.87 2.17
N GLY A 138 -6.04 -3.09 3.46
CA GLY A 138 -7.08 -2.96 4.48
C GLY A 138 -8.12 -4.07 4.46
N CYS A 139 -7.70 -5.35 4.41
CA CYS A 139 -8.62 -6.49 4.43
C CYS A 139 -9.47 -6.54 5.71
N TYR A 140 -10.72 -7.01 5.58
CA TYR A 140 -11.71 -7.10 6.67
C TYR A 140 -11.89 -8.51 7.26
N GLY A 141 -11.02 -9.47 6.92
CA GLY A 141 -11.06 -10.83 7.47
C GLY A 141 -12.05 -11.78 6.79
N HIS A 142 -12.46 -11.49 5.55
CA HIS A 142 -13.27 -12.42 4.75
C HIS A 142 -12.48 -13.67 4.33
N GLU A 143 -11.18 -13.51 4.13
CA GLU A 143 -10.26 -14.58 3.73
C GLU A 143 -9.27 -14.89 4.85
N SER A 144 -8.59 -16.03 4.75
CA SER A 144 -7.55 -16.45 5.71
C SER A 144 -6.20 -15.74 5.49
N GLY A 145 -6.21 -14.54 4.91
CA GLY A 145 -5.02 -13.72 4.69
C GLY A 145 -5.29 -12.50 3.81
N ILE A 146 -4.23 -11.99 3.17
CA ILE A 146 -4.21 -10.81 2.31
C ILE A 146 -4.05 -11.24 0.86
N PRO A 147 -5.05 -11.03 0.00
CA PRO A 147 -4.93 -11.23 -1.45
C PRO A 147 -3.80 -10.39 -2.05
N GLY A 148 -2.71 -11.07 -2.45
CA GLY A 148 -1.52 -10.46 -3.04
C GLY A 148 -1.52 -10.51 -4.57
N PRO A 149 -0.33 -10.47 -5.21
CA PRO A 149 -0.22 -10.48 -6.67
C PRO A 149 -0.49 -11.83 -7.33
N PHE A 150 -0.40 -12.94 -6.59
CA PHE A 150 -0.43 -14.31 -7.14
C PHE A 150 -1.80 -15.00 -7.10
N GLY A 151 -2.88 -14.26 -6.86
CA GLY A 151 -4.22 -14.85 -6.82
C GLY A 151 -4.79 -15.03 -5.41
N GLY A 152 -5.97 -15.67 -5.35
CA GLY A 152 -6.62 -16.14 -4.13
C GLY A 152 -6.02 -17.45 -3.57
N LYS A 153 -6.81 -18.21 -2.80
CA LYS A 153 -6.37 -19.47 -2.17
C LYS A 153 -5.55 -20.37 -3.12
N PRO A 154 -4.43 -20.97 -2.67
CA PRO A 154 -3.88 -20.95 -1.31
C PRO A 154 -2.88 -19.81 -1.02
N ASN A 155 -2.70 -18.85 -1.93
CA ASN A 155 -1.55 -17.93 -1.95
C ASN A 155 -1.77 -16.62 -1.18
N TYR A 156 -2.60 -16.64 -0.13
CA TYR A 156 -2.81 -15.43 0.66
C TYR A 156 -1.58 -15.06 1.44
N LEU A 157 -1.28 -13.77 1.41
CA LEU A 157 -0.17 -13.20 2.14
C LEU A 157 -0.56 -12.90 3.58
N LYS A 158 0.43 -12.80 4.45
CA LYS A 158 0.28 -12.44 5.85
C LYS A 158 0.68 -11.00 6.13
N PHE A 159 1.49 -10.39 5.26
CA PHE A 159 1.99 -9.05 5.41
C PHE A 159 1.84 -8.23 4.12
N VAL A 160 1.42 -6.97 4.25
CA VAL A 160 1.60 -5.94 3.19
C VAL A 160 1.94 -4.58 3.80
N ALA A 161 2.80 -3.82 3.11
CA ALA A 161 3.08 -2.42 3.44
C ALA A 161 2.93 -1.53 2.20
N LEU A 162 2.34 -0.36 2.40
CA LEU A 162 2.24 0.69 1.40
C LEU A 162 2.95 1.94 1.91
N TYR A 163 3.76 2.50 1.03
CA TYR A 163 4.50 3.71 1.28
C TYR A 163 4.17 4.76 0.23
N ASP A 164 4.24 6.03 0.62
CA ASP A 164 4.14 7.17 -0.28
C ASP A 164 5.43 7.99 -0.21
N LYS A 165 5.86 8.52 -1.35
CA LYS A 165 7.06 9.35 -1.44
C LYS A 165 6.87 10.66 -0.69
N ILE A 166 7.88 11.04 0.08
CA ILE A 166 7.91 12.33 0.74
C ILE A 166 9.03 13.21 0.19
N ASN A 167 8.75 14.49 0.04
CA ASN A 167 9.71 15.48 -0.46
C ASN A 167 10.35 16.30 0.67
N ASN A 168 9.91 16.11 1.91
CA ASN A 168 10.42 16.78 3.09
C ASN A 168 10.37 15.86 4.30
N LEU A 169 11.45 15.80 5.08
CA LEU A 169 11.54 14.95 6.27
C LEU A 169 10.54 15.35 7.37
N ASN A 170 10.07 16.60 7.40
CA ASN A 170 9.02 17.05 8.33
C ASN A 170 7.67 16.36 8.08
N MET A 171 7.50 15.66 6.94
CA MET A 171 6.31 14.87 6.65
C MET A 171 6.31 13.50 7.31
N ILE A 172 7.41 13.12 7.98
CA ILE A 172 7.50 11.82 8.66
C ILE A 172 6.55 11.82 9.86
N LYS A 173 5.45 11.08 9.75
CA LYS A 173 4.45 10.90 10.82
C LYS A 173 4.68 9.64 11.65
N CYS A 174 5.35 8.63 11.08
CA CYS A 174 5.66 7.40 11.80
C CYS A 174 7.01 7.55 12.51
N ILE A 175 6.97 7.90 13.80
CA ILE A 175 8.18 8.08 14.63
C ILE A 175 8.37 6.91 15.61
N THR A 176 7.37 6.03 15.77
CA THR A 176 7.43 4.94 16.77
C THR A 176 7.07 3.58 16.18
N ILE A 177 8.06 2.91 15.59
CA ILE A 177 8.16 1.45 15.61
C ILE A 177 9.45 1.14 16.37
N LYS A 178 9.51 1.44 17.68
CA LYS A 178 10.76 1.37 18.44
C LYS A 178 11.34 -0.05 18.57
N PHE A 179 10.64 -1.10 18.10
CA PHE A 179 11.07 -2.49 18.29
C PHE A 179 10.75 -3.52 17.19
N ASN A 180 10.06 -3.18 16.09
CA ASN A 180 9.86 -4.17 15.03
C ASN A 180 10.96 -4.07 13.97
N ARG A 181 11.72 -5.17 13.88
CA ARG A 181 12.69 -5.52 12.84
C ARG A 181 12.34 -4.84 11.50
N ASN A 182 13.30 -4.06 10.99
CA ASN A 182 13.36 -3.70 9.59
C ASN A 182 13.10 -4.95 8.73
N SER A 183 11.91 -5.09 8.18
CA SER A 183 11.54 -6.19 7.28
C SER A 183 12.15 -6.04 5.89
N PHE A 184 13.18 -5.20 5.75
CA PHE A 184 13.86 -4.87 4.51
C PHE A 184 15.36 -5.17 4.53
N LEU A 185 15.93 -5.57 5.67
CA LEU A 185 17.38 -5.76 5.76
C LEU A 185 17.69 -7.04 6.54
N ASN A 186 18.12 -8.06 5.81
CA ASN A 186 18.84 -9.20 6.38
C ASN A 186 20.38 -8.98 6.30
N SER A 187 20.83 -7.73 6.19
CA SER A 187 22.25 -7.36 6.16
C SER A 187 22.53 -6.12 6.99
N ASN A 188 23.73 -6.07 7.57
CA ASN A 188 24.19 -5.22 8.68
C ASN A 188 24.22 -3.69 8.44
N LEU A 189 23.41 -3.12 7.54
CA LEU A 189 23.28 -1.67 7.43
C LEU A 189 22.12 -1.17 8.30
N LEU A 190 22.39 -0.92 9.58
CA LEU A 190 21.52 -0.13 10.42
C LEU A 190 21.52 1.33 9.93
N LEU A 191 20.55 1.71 9.10
CA LEU A 191 20.23 3.12 8.90
C LEU A 191 19.50 3.62 10.15
N TYR A 192 20.27 4.05 11.15
CA TYR A 192 19.75 4.81 12.27
C TYR A 192 19.29 6.17 11.76
N VAL A 193 17.98 6.37 11.63
CA VAL A 193 17.42 7.72 11.58
C VAL A 193 17.26 8.17 13.03
N ILE A 194 18.32 8.75 13.58
CA ILE A 194 18.27 9.52 14.83
C ILE A 194 17.88 10.94 14.42
N ILE A 195 16.71 11.40 14.85
CA ILE A 195 16.41 12.83 14.92
C ILE A 195 16.09 13.15 16.37
N ILE A 196 16.92 14.03 16.91
CA ILE A 196 16.90 14.58 18.26
C ILE A 196 15.62 15.42 18.41
N VAL A 197 14.88 15.20 19.51
CA VAL A 197 13.86 16.15 19.98
C VAL A 197 14.57 17.24 20.76
#